data_AF-A0A2N0U041-F1
#
_entry.id   AF-A0A2N0U041-F1
#
_cell.length_a   1.000
_cell.length_b   1.000
_cell.length_c   1.000
_cell.angle_alpha   90.00
_cell.angle_beta   90.00
_cell.angle_gamma   90.00
#
_symmetry.space_group_name_H-M   'P 1'
#
loop_
_entity.id
_entity.type
_entity.pdbx_description
1 polymer ?
#
loop_
_entity_poly.entity_id
_entity_poly.type
_entity_poly.pdbx_seq_one_letter_code
_entity_poly.pdbx_strand_id
1 'polypeptide(L)'
;MAFYKVINWAFAVLGFCVMALFLFKLEQAFSATPTAEAAQQALQNFQISIWCGWLLITGPAIYFRWKAGNHILFIIDYLIAVTAFIIFGVYVNRGAELELWSLGDSFRGNVTFLVIRNILLICGMTAFIHAAIWWFSKRWHRR
;
A
#
# COMPACT_ATOMS: atom_id res chain seq x y z
N MET A 1 11.91 14.15 -24.74
CA MET A 1 11.33 14.54 -23.43
C MET A 1 10.11 13.69 -22.99
N ALA A 2 9.66 12.69 -23.76
CA ALA A 2 8.47 11.88 -23.44
C ALA A 2 8.78 10.53 -22.75
N PHE A 3 9.89 9.87 -23.08
CA PHE A 3 10.17 8.48 -22.69
C PHE A 3 10.29 8.26 -21.17
N TYR A 4 10.97 9.15 -20.44
CA TYR A 4 11.11 9.03 -18.98
C TYR A 4 9.79 9.22 -18.24
N LYS A 5 8.86 10.02 -18.80
CA LYS A 5 7.52 10.19 -18.22
C LYS A 5 6.73 8.89 -18.35
N VAL A 6 6.79 8.25 -19.52
CA VAL A 6 6.10 6.98 -19.79
C VAL A 6 6.57 5.87 -18.86
N ILE A 7 7.89 5.72 -18.64
CA ILE A 7 8.44 4.69 -17.75
C ILE A 7 7.92 4.84 -16.32
N ASN A 8 7.97 6.06 -15.78
CA ASN A 8 7.54 6.32 -14.41
C ASN A 8 6.04 6.06 -14.20
N TRP A 9 5.20 6.45 -15.17
CA TRP A 9 3.78 6.11 -15.16
C TRP A 9 3.55 4.60 -15.32
N ALA A 10 4.35 3.90 -16.12
CA ALA A 10 4.26 2.45 -16.26
C ALA A 10 4.54 1.73 -14.93
N PHE A 11 5.53 2.17 -14.16
CA PHE A 11 5.79 1.63 -12.81
C PHE A 11 4.64 1.93 -11.83
N ALA A 12 4.05 3.13 -11.90
CA ALA A 12 2.90 3.47 -11.07
C ALA A 12 1.68 2.58 -11.40
N VAL A 13 1.40 2.39 -12.69
CA VAL A 13 0.33 1.49 -13.17
C VAL A 13 0.63 0.05 -12.76
N LEU A 14 1.87 -0.41 -12.87
CA LEU A 14 2.28 -1.75 -12.45
C LEU A 14 2.04 -1.95 -10.95
N GLY A 15 2.44 -0.99 -10.11
CA GLY A 15 2.20 -1.06 -8.66
C GLY A 15 0.72 -1.15 -8.32
N PHE A 16 -0.12 -0.35 -8.99
CA PHE A 16 -1.57 -0.43 -8.85
C PHE A 16 -2.14 -1.79 -9.30
N CYS A 17 -1.73 -2.29 -10.47
CA CYS A 17 -2.17 -3.58 -11.01
C CYS A 17 -1.81 -4.75 -10.08
N VAL A 18 -0.64 -4.71 -9.44
CA VAL A 18 -0.24 -5.71 -8.45
C VAL A 18 -1.22 -5.70 -7.27
N MET A 19 -1.52 -4.54 -6.69
CA MET A 19 -2.50 -4.45 -5.60
C MET A 19 -3.89 -4.95 -6.03
N ALA A 20 -4.36 -4.54 -7.21
CA ALA A 20 -5.67 -4.92 -7.73
C ALA A 20 -5.79 -6.45 -7.96
N LEU A 21 -4.73 -7.08 -8.47
CA LEU A 21 -4.70 -8.54 -8.67
C LEU A 21 -4.84 -9.29 -7.35
N PHE A 22 -4.12 -8.88 -6.31
CA PHE A 22 -4.21 -9.53 -5.01
C PHE A 22 -5.52 -9.21 -4.28
N LEU A 23 -6.12 -8.05 -4.51
CA LEU A 23 -7.49 -7.77 -4.06
C LEU A 23 -8.50 -8.73 -4.68
N PHE A 24 -8.38 -9.01 -5.99
CA PHE A 24 -9.27 -9.97 -6.65
C PHE A 24 -9.10 -11.39 -6.08
N LYS A 25 -7.86 -11.81 -5.81
CA LYS A 25 -7.58 -13.09 -5.14
C LYS A 25 -8.14 -13.14 -3.72
N LEU A 26 -8.10 -12.02 -3.00
CA LEU A 26 -8.70 -11.91 -1.68
C LEU A 26 -10.21 -12.10 -1.73
N GLU A 27 -10.90 -11.44 -2.66
CA GLU A 27 -12.35 -11.62 -2.82
C GLU A 27 -12.72 -13.06 -3.24
N GLN A 28 -11.91 -13.70 -4.08
CA GLN A 28 -12.11 -15.12 -4.42
C GLN A 28 -12.01 -16.03 -3.19
N ALA A 29 -11.02 -15.80 -2.32
CA ALA A 29 -10.84 -16.58 -1.09
C ALA A 29 -11.99 -16.42 -0.08
N PHE A 30 -12.69 -15.28 -0.11
CA PHE A 30 -13.83 -15.00 0.76
C PHE A 30 -15.19 -15.40 0.14
N SER A 31 -15.26 -15.61 -1.16
CA SER A 31 -16.50 -15.95 -1.89
C SER A 31 -16.67 -17.45 -2.13
N ALA A 32 -15.59 -18.19 -2.36
CA ALA A 32 -15.62 -19.64 -2.50
C ALA A 32 -15.40 -20.30 -1.13
N THR A 33 -16.47 -20.80 -0.51
CA THR A 33 -16.50 -21.58 0.75
C THR A 33 -15.30 -21.29 1.67
N PRO A 34 -15.30 -20.15 2.39
CA PRO A 34 -14.09 -19.60 2.99
C PRO A 34 -13.53 -20.55 4.05
N THR A 35 -12.29 -21.02 3.84
CA THR A 35 -11.51 -21.68 4.89
C THR A 35 -10.62 -20.66 5.59
N ALA A 36 -10.41 -20.83 6.89
CA ALA A 36 -9.59 -19.91 7.69
C ALA A 36 -8.17 -19.75 7.12
N GLU A 37 -7.55 -20.87 6.75
CA GLU A 37 -6.20 -20.90 6.18
C GLU A 37 -6.11 -20.14 4.85
N ALA A 38 -7.03 -20.41 3.90
CA ALA A 38 -7.01 -19.76 2.59
C ALA A 38 -7.29 -18.26 2.70
N ALA A 39 -8.25 -17.86 3.53
CA ALA A 39 -8.59 -16.47 3.78
C ALA A 39 -7.42 -15.72 4.44
N GLN A 40 -6.78 -16.31 5.46
CA GLN A 40 -5.64 -15.72 6.15
C GLN A 40 -4.44 -15.56 5.20
N GLN A 41 -4.15 -16.58 4.39
CA GLN A 41 -3.07 -16.51 3.40
C GLN A 41 -3.35 -15.43 2.34
N ALA A 42 -4.57 -15.36 1.83
CA ALA A 42 -4.96 -14.33 0.86
C ALA A 42 -4.85 -12.92 1.45
N LEU A 43 -5.23 -12.75 2.72
CA LEU A 43 -5.17 -11.48 3.42
C LEU A 43 -3.72 -11.02 3.65
N GLN A 44 -2.83 -11.93 4.07
CA GLN A 44 -1.39 -11.66 4.17
C GLN A 44 -0.78 -11.29 2.82
N ASN A 45 -1.11 -12.05 1.78
CA ASN A 45 -0.65 -11.77 0.42
C ASN A 45 -1.13 -10.40 -0.08
N PHE A 46 -2.36 -10.02 0.23
CA PHE A 46 -2.87 -8.69 -0.09
C PHE A 46 -2.11 -7.60 0.67
N GLN A 47 -1.85 -7.78 1.98
CA GLN A 47 -1.03 -6.83 2.75
C GLN A 47 0.37 -6.65 2.15
N ILE A 48 1.04 -7.75 1.79
CA ILE A 48 2.35 -7.71 1.13
C ILE A 48 2.26 -6.96 -0.21
N SER A 49 1.21 -7.22 -0.99
CA SER A 49 1.00 -6.53 -2.28
C SER A 49 0.83 -5.02 -2.13
N ILE A 50 0.24 -4.53 -1.03
CA ILE A 50 0.14 -3.10 -0.73
C ILE A 50 1.53 -2.51 -0.52
N TRP A 51 2.40 -3.19 0.27
CA TRP A 51 3.78 -2.73 0.48
C TRP A 51 4.60 -2.74 -0.81
N CYS A 52 4.50 -3.81 -1.60
CA CYS A 52 5.21 -3.92 -2.87
C CYS A 52 4.72 -2.88 -3.88
N GLY A 53 3.40 -2.70 -4.01
CA GLY A 53 2.82 -1.71 -4.91
C GLY A 53 3.19 -0.29 -4.51
N TRP A 54 3.17 0.02 -3.20
CA TRP A 54 3.60 1.32 -2.66
C TRP A 54 5.07 1.60 -3.02
N LEU A 55 5.97 0.63 -2.83
CA LEU A 55 7.38 0.79 -3.22
C LEU A 55 7.54 1.06 -4.73
N LEU A 56 6.77 0.37 -5.57
CA LEU A 56 6.79 0.54 -7.04
C LEU A 56 6.29 1.93 -7.47
N ILE A 57 5.36 2.54 -6.74
CA ILE A 57 4.80 3.86 -7.07
C ILE A 57 5.65 4.99 -6.44
N THR A 58 6.09 4.81 -5.19
CA THR A 58 6.90 5.77 -4.44
C THR A 58 8.22 6.08 -5.15
N GLY A 59 8.91 5.09 -5.73
CA GLY A 59 10.18 5.31 -6.44
C GLY A 59 10.07 6.33 -7.59
N PRO A 60 9.19 6.08 -8.58
CA PRO A 60 8.86 7.06 -9.63
C PRO A 60 8.35 8.40 -9.09
N ALA A 61 7.55 8.41 -8.02
CA ALA A 61 7.02 9.63 -7.42
C ALA A 61 8.14 10.52 -6.88
N ILE A 62 9.11 9.94 -6.17
CA ILE A 62 10.31 10.61 -5.69
C ILE A 62 11.09 11.23 -6.84
N TYR A 63 11.34 10.44 -7.90
CA TYR A 63 12.08 10.91 -9.06
C TYR A 63 11.38 12.10 -9.73
N PHE A 64 10.07 12.02 -9.93
CA PHE A 64 9.28 13.08 -10.54
C PHE A 64 9.24 14.35 -9.70
N ARG A 65 9.10 14.22 -8.38
CA ARG A 65 9.16 15.38 -7.46
C ARG A 65 10.53 16.06 -7.54
N TRP A 66 11.61 15.28 -7.56
CA TRP A 66 12.95 15.84 -7.58
C TRP A 66 13.28 16.52 -8.92
N LYS A 67 12.86 15.95 -10.05
CA LYS A 67 13.16 16.51 -11.39
C LYS A 67 12.21 17.61 -11.85
N ALA A 68 10.93 17.52 -11.51
CA ALA A 68 9.89 18.39 -12.07
C ALA A 68 9.14 19.21 -11.02
N GLY A 69 9.45 19.05 -9.72
CA GLY A 69 8.72 19.72 -8.62
C GLY A 69 7.25 19.30 -8.51
N ASN A 70 6.83 18.24 -9.21
CA ASN A 70 5.43 17.82 -9.28
C ASN A 70 5.13 16.77 -8.19
N HIS A 71 4.05 16.98 -7.44
CA HIS A 71 3.61 16.13 -6.33
C HIS A 71 2.47 15.17 -6.71
N ILE A 72 2.00 15.17 -7.98
CA ILE A 72 0.79 14.44 -8.36
C ILE A 72 0.88 12.93 -8.12
N LEU A 73 2.02 12.29 -8.43
CA LEU A 73 2.21 10.86 -8.20
C LEU A 73 2.27 10.50 -6.72
N PHE A 74 2.74 11.41 -5.86
CA PHE A 74 2.68 11.20 -4.42
C PHE A 74 1.26 11.22 -3.91
N ILE A 75 0.45 12.19 -4.35
CA ILE A 75 -0.96 12.27 -3.97
C ILE A 75 -1.67 10.97 -4.38
N ILE A 76 -1.45 10.52 -5.62
CA ILE A 76 -2.01 9.27 -6.13
C ILE A 76 -1.56 8.06 -5.30
N ASP A 77 -0.26 7.95 -5.00
CA ASP A 77 0.31 6.86 -4.19
C ASP A 77 -0.34 6.79 -2.81
N TYR A 78 -0.44 7.92 -2.10
CA TYR A 78 -1.10 7.99 -0.80
C TYR A 78 -2.58 7.60 -0.88
N LEU A 79 -3.31 8.12 -1.87
CA LEU A 79 -4.74 7.79 -2.03
C LEU A 79 -4.93 6.29 -2.29
N ILE A 80 -4.13 5.69 -3.16
CA ILE A 80 -4.18 4.25 -3.45
C ILE A 80 -3.86 3.45 -2.19
N ALA A 81 -2.77 3.78 -1.49
CA ALA A 81 -2.31 3.03 -0.35
C ALA A 81 -3.28 3.13 0.84
N VAL A 82 -3.81 4.32 1.13
CA VAL A 82 -4.85 4.53 2.15
C VAL A 82 -6.10 3.72 1.81
N THR A 83 -6.58 3.79 0.56
CA THR A 83 -7.76 3.03 0.12
C THR A 83 -7.53 1.53 0.27
N ALA A 84 -6.36 1.03 -0.13
CA ALA A 84 -6.03 -0.39 -0.01
C ALA A 84 -5.97 -0.85 1.46
N PHE A 85 -5.48 -0.01 2.38
CA PHE A 85 -5.49 -0.34 3.80
C PHE A 85 -6.88 -0.29 4.44
N ILE A 86 -7.75 0.62 4.00
CA ILE A 86 -9.17 0.61 4.39
C ILE A 86 -9.81 -0.71 3.97
N ILE A 87 -9.63 -1.11 2.71
CA ILE A 87 -10.15 -2.38 2.18
C ILE A 87 -9.59 -3.56 2.97
N PHE A 88 -8.28 -3.59 3.23
CA PHE A 88 -7.65 -4.63 4.06
C PHE A 88 -8.32 -4.74 5.44
N GLY A 89 -8.57 -3.62 6.10
CA GLY A 89 -9.26 -3.58 7.39
C GLY A 89 -10.69 -4.14 7.34
N VAL A 90 -11.43 -3.87 6.25
CA VAL A 90 -12.77 -4.45 6.02
C VAL A 90 -12.71 -5.98 5.95
N TYR A 91 -11.78 -6.55 5.18
CA TYR A 91 -11.65 -8.01 5.08
C TYR A 91 -11.16 -8.67 6.37
N VAL A 92 -10.31 -7.99 7.16
CA VAL A 92 -9.92 -8.47 8.50
C VAL A 92 -11.16 -8.65 9.40
N ASN A 93 -12.06 -7.66 9.39
CA ASN A 93 -13.30 -7.75 10.16
C ASN A 93 -14.25 -8.79 9.59
N ARG A 94 -14.42 -8.84 8.27
CA ARG A 94 -15.26 -9.86 7.62
C ARG A 94 -14.84 -11.27 8.00
N GLY A 95 -13.54 -11.55 8.09
CA GLY A 95 -13.07 -12.87 8.52
C GLY A 95 -13.37 -13.17 9.99
N ALA A 96 -13.36 -12.16 10.86
CA ALA A 96 -13.80 -12.32 12.25
C ALA A 96 -15.32 -12.48 12.41
N GLU A 97 -16.12 -11.88 11.51
CA GLU A 97 -17.58 -12.07 11.46
C GLU A 97 -17.93 -13.49 10.97
N LEU A 98 -17.17 -14.01 10.01
CA LEU A 98 -17.30 -15.39 9.49
C LEU A 98 -16.67 -16.45 10.42
N GLU A 99 -16.25 -16.07 11.62
CA GLU A 99 -15.62 -16.96 12.61
C GLU A 99 -14.37 -17.69 12.10
N LEU A 100 -13.68 -17.13 11.09
CA LEU A 100 -12.44 -17.69 10.53
C LEU A 100 -11.26 -17.51 11.50
N TRP A 101 -11.31 -16.50 12.36
CA TRP A 101 -10.36 -16.26 13.44
C TRP A 101 -11.00 -15.44 14.55
N SER A 102 -10.46 -15.54 15.76
CA SER A 102 -10.86 -14.67 16.86
C SER A 102 -10.05 -13.37 16.84
N LEU A 103 -10.77 -12.25 16.76
CA LEU A 103 -10.26 -10.96 17.21
C LEU A 103 -10.73 -10.80 18.67
N GLY A 104 -9.89 -10.23 19.54
CA GLY A 104 -10.37 -9.84 20.87
C GLY A 104 -11.58 -8.91 20.74
N ASP A 105 -12.54 -9.00 21.66
CA ASP A 105 -13.83 -8.29 21.57
C ASP A 105 -13.68 -6.78 21.30
N SER A 106 -12.62 -6.16 21.82
CA SER A 106 -12.29 -4.74 21.60
C SER A 106 -11.94 -4.37 20.14
N PHE A 107 -11.57 -5.36 19.32
CA PHE A 107 -11.17 -5.20 17.92
C PHE A 107 -12.26 -5.62 16.93
N ARG A 108 -13.24 -6.43 17.36
CA ARG A 108 -14.35 -6.88 16.51
C ARG A 108 -15.22 -5.66 16.17
N GLY A 109 -15.33 -5.31 14.89
CA GLY A 109 -16.06 -4.12 14.44
C GLY A 109 -15.26 -2.81 14.49
N ASN A 110 -14.09 -2.76 15.12
CA ASN A 110 -13.27 -1.55 15.23
C ASN A 110 -12.08 -1.58 14.23
N VAL A 111 -12.40 -1.40 12.94
CA VAL A 111 -11.43 -1.34 11.83
C VAL A 111 -10.44 -0.17 11.97
N THR A 112 -10.85 0.86 12.71
CA THR A 112 -10.21 2.18 12.76
C THR A 112 -8.77 2.11 13.27
N PHE A 113 -8.49 1.33 14.32
CA PHE A 113 -7.14 1.24 14.87
C PHE A 113 -6.13 0.64 13.87
N LEU A 114 -6.52 -0.45 13.21
CA LEU A 114 -5.63 -1.17 12.29
C LEU A 114 -5.36 -0.35 11.03
N VAL A 115 -6.40 0.32 10.51
CA VAL A 115 -6.28 1.25 9.39
C VAL A 115 -5.40 2.44 9.76
N ILE A 116 -5.66 3.12 10.89
CA ILE A 116 -4.86 4.26 11.35
C ILE A 116 -3.40 3.85 11.53
N ARG A 117 -3.11 2.71 12.17
CA ARG A 117 -1.76 2.20 12.35
C ARG A 117 -1.02 2.08 11.01
N ASN A 118 -1.65 1.46 10.02
CA ASN A 118 -1.02 1.25 8.72
C ASN A 118 -0.87 2.56 7.91
N ILE A 119 -1.84 3.47 7.99
CA ILE A 119 -1.75 4.80 7.38
C ILE A 119 -0.59 5.59 7.99
N LEU A 120 -0.50 5.64 9.33
CA LEU A 120 0.59 6.30 10.03
C LEU A 120 1.94 5.68 9.65
N LEU A 121 1.99 4.36 9.49
CA LEU A 121 3.21 3.66 9.10
C LEU A 121 3.64 4.01 7.68
N ILE A 122 2.73 4.09 6.69
CA ILE A 122 3.07 4.60 5.34
C ILE A 122 3.55 6.05 5.41
N CYS A 123 2.83 6.93 6.13
CA CYS A 123 3.21 8.32 6.25
C CYS A 123 4.63 8.46 6.84
N GLY A 124 4.91 7.71 7.90
CA GLY A 124 6.22 7.64 8.55
C GLY A 124 7.32 7.09 7.63
N MET A 125 7.07 5.97 6.96
CA MET A 125 8.04 5.36 6.02
C MET A 125 8.32 6.27 4.83
N THR A 126 7.30 6.93 4.27
CA THR A 126 7.49 7.86 3.16
C THR A 126 8.28 9.09 3.59
N ALA A 127 8.01 9.63 4.79
CA ALA A 127 8.79 10.73 5.35
C ALA A 127 10.25 10.31 5.61
N PHE A 128 10.47 9.10 6.11
CA PHE A 128 11.80 8.52 6.30
C PHE A 128 12.57 8.40 4.98
N ILE A 129 11.95 7.88 3.92
CA ILE A 129 12.59 7.79 2.59
C ILE A 129 12.97 9.18 2.07
N HIS A 130 12.11 10.18 2.23
CA HIS A 130 12.44 11.56 1.86
C HIS A 130 13.61 12.12 2.65
N ALA A 131 13.63 11.90 3.97
CA ALA A 131 14.72 12.34 4.83
C ALA A 131 16.04 11.68 4.43
N ALA A 132 16.02 10.37 4.12
CA ALA A 132 17.18 9.64 3.63
C ALA A 132 17.69 10.22 2.31
N ILE A 133 16.82 10.44 1.32
CA ILE A 133 17.21 10.99 0.01
C ILE A 133 17.75 12.42 0.14
N TRP A 134 17.10 13.25 0.95
CA TRP A 134 17.57 14.60 1.22
C TRP A 134 18.96 14.59 1.87
N TRP A 135 19.19 13.70 2.84
CA TRP A 135 20.49 13.52 3.48
C TRP A 135 21.57 13.09 2.49
N PHE A 136 21.27 12.09 1.64
CA PHE A 136 22.17 11.65 0.59
C PHE A 136 22.47 12.77 -0.42
N SER A 137 21.45 13.48 -0.91
CA SER A 137 21.62 14.61 -1.84
C SER A 137 22.49 15.71 -1.25
N LYS A 138 22.25 16.13 0.00
CA LYS A 138 23.01 17.19 0.68
C LYS A 138 24.47 16.81 0.95
N ARG A 139 24.75 15.54 1.24
CA ARG A 139 26.11 15.06 1.54
C ARG A 139 26.96 14.88 0.29
N TRP A 140 26.37 14.52 -0.85
CA TRP A 140 27.10 14.23 -2.08
C TRP A 140 27.17 15.41 -3.07
N HIS A 141 26.24 16.37 -3.04
CA HIS A 141 26.29 17.59 -3.87
C HIS A 141 27.07 18.77 -3.26
N ARG A 142 27.78 18.57 -2.13
CA ARG A 142 28.70 19.56 -1.54
C ARG A 142 30.13 19.48 -2.08
N ARG A 143 30.35 18.78 -3.20
CA ARG A 143 31.60 18.81 -3.95
C ARG A 143 31.34 19.39 -5.33
#